data_AF-A0AB73IM71-F1
#
_entry.id   AF-A0AB73IM71-F1
#
_cell.length_a   1.000
_cell.length_b   1.000
_cell.length_c   1.000
_cell.angle_alpha   90.00
_cell.angle_beta   90.00
_cell.angle_gamma   90.00
#
_symmetry.space_group_name_H-M   'P 1'
#
loop_
_entity.id
_entity.type
_entity.pdbx_description
1 polymer ?
#
loop_
_entity_poly.entity_id
_entity_poly.type
_entity_poly.pdbx_seq_one_letter_code
_entity_poly.pdbx_strand_id
1 'polypeptide(L)'
;MSMVCQGLNEEQAQAVWAPFTDWVRASPADFTLDGEPQIGAGPARRWWDLKSNPGLVPDPRAGAAAQHGWWRGDGDEASLFLYGYESQWLPATLLEPAQRGQLAAALMGAAQFHAVQLHVNKGLAGAPEEVNERARQCAMNPKVVDAFALMIVAAGGPPPFAGLPITPPSVTEAHRQAKRVARAAAVLRALAPQSGSYLSETDFFRGDWREAFWGANYARLKAIKDRYDPEGFFFVHHGVGSEDWSADGFTPVRS
;
A
#
# COMPACT_ATOMS: atom_id res chain seq x y z
N MET A 1 -8.90 -11.14 -3.77
CA MET A 1 -7.50 -11.01 -4.24
C MET A 1 -7.55 -10.49 -5.66
N SER A 2 -6.77 -9.46 -5.99
CA SER A 2 -6.75 -8.86 -7.32
C SER A 2 -5.30 -8.68 -7.75
N MET A 3 -4.93 -9.23 -8.91
CA MET A 3 -3.58 -9.12 -9.47
C MET A 3 -3.66 -8.87 -10.96
N VAL A 4 -2.61 -8.21 -11.46
CA VAL A 4 -2.41 -7.95 -12.88
C VAL A 4 -1.21 -8.78 -13.33
N CYS A 5 -1.30 -9.34 -14.53
CA CYS A 5 -0.16 -9.93 -15.21
C CYS A 5 0.21 -9.11 -16.44
N GLN A 6 1.48 -9.20 -16.85
CA GLN A 6 1.98 -8.64 -18.10
C GLN A 6 2.71 -9.75 -18.86
N GLY A 7 2.51 -9.81 -20.18
CA GLY A 7 3.21 -10.74 -21.06
C GLY A 7 2.67 -12.17 -21.06
N LEU A 8 1.61 -12.45 -20.30
CA LEU A 8 0.89 -13.72 -20.33
C LEU A 8 -0.33 -13.63 -21.23
N ASN A 9 -0.63 -14.69 -21.97
CA ASN A 9 -1.94 -14.93 -22.55
C ASN A 9 -2.89 -15.56 -21.52
N GLU A 10 -4.15 -15.77 -21.89
CA GLU A 10 -5.18 -16.29 -20.98
C GLU A 10 -4.84 -17.69 -20.43
N GLU A 11 -4.43 -18.61 -21.29
CA GLU A 11 -4.05 -19.98 -20.91
C GLU A 11 -2.86 -19.98 -19.95
N GLN A 12 -1.84 -19.16 -20.23
CA GLN A 12 -0.67 -19.00 -19.36
C GLN A 12 -1.05 -18.41 -18.00
N ALA A 13 -1.91 -17.40 -17.96
CA ALA A 13 -2.38 -16.82 -16.72
C ALA A 13 -3.15 -17.86 -15.88
N GLN A 14 -4.03 -18.64 -16.51
CA GLN A 14 -4.77 -19.72 -15.86
C GLN A 14 -3.83 -20.82 -15.33
N ALA A 15 -2.85 -21.23 -16.13
CA ALA A 15 -1.88 -22.25 -15.75
C ALA A 15 -1.02 -21.83 -14.54
N VAL A 16 -0.64 -20.56 -14.44
CA VAL A 16 0.11 -20.02 -13.28
C VAL A 16 -0.71 -20.14 -11.99
N TRP A 17 -2.02 -19.93 -12.06
CA TRP A 17 -2.91 -19.94 -10.90
C TRP A 17 -3.50 -21.32 -10.57
N ALA A 18 -3.50 -22.26 -11.53
CA ALA A 18 -4.10 -23.58 -11.38
C ALA A 18 -3.66 -24.33 -10.11
N PRO A 19 -2.36 -24.40 -9.75
CA PRO A 19 -1.94 -25.11 -8.53
C PRO A 19 -2.59 -24.55 -7.25
N PHE A 20 -2.75 -23.22 -7.17
CA PHE A 20 -3.38 -22.60 -6.02
C PHE A 20 -4.89 -22.86 -6.01
N THR A 21 -5.57 -22.67 -7.15
CA THR A 21 -7.01 -22.91 -7.22
C THR A 21 -7.38 -24.36 -6.97
N ASP A 22 -6.59 -25.30 -7.47
CA ASP A 22 -6.81 -26.73 -7.28
C ASP A 22 -6.59 -27.13 -5.82
N TRP A 23 -5.56 -26.58 -5.16
CA TRP A 23 -5.32 -26.79 -3.74
C TRP A 23 -6.49 -26.27 -2.86
N VAL A 24 -7.02 -25.08 -3.17
CA VAL A 24 -8.20 -24.53 -2.44
C VAL A 24 -9.42 -25.43 -2.64
N ARG A 25 -9.69 -25.85 -3.89
CA ARG A 25 -10.82 -26.74 -4.21
C ARG A 25 -10.69 -28.12 -3.58
N ALA A 26 -9.47 -28.63 -3.43
CA ALA A 26 -9.18 -29.90 -2.78
C ALA A 26 -9.36 -29.85 -1.25
N SER A 27 -9.57 -28.66 -0.67
CA SER A 27 -9.69 -28.45 0.78
C SER A 27 -11.08 -27.88 1.17
N PRO A 28 -12.20 -28.53 0.78
CA PRO A 28 -13.54 -27.97 0.96
C PRO A 28 -14.01 -27.93 2.43
N ALA A 29 -13.33 -28.64 3.32
CA ALA A 29 -13.58 -28.56 4.76
C ALA A 29 -13.07 -27.24 5.37
N ASP A 30 -12.08 -26.61 4.73
CA ASP A 30 -11.40 -25.41 5.23
C ASP A 30 -11.82 -24.15 4.48
N PHE A 31 -12.19 -24.28 3.19
CA PHE A 31 -12.47 -23.13 2.33
C PHE A 31 -13.81 -23.26 1.59
N THR A 32 -14.50 -22.14 1.44
CA THR A 32 -15.65 -21.98 0.54
C THR A 32 -15.36 -20.83 -0.41
N LEU A 33 -15.65 -21.03 -1.69
CA LEU A 33 -15.55 -19.99 -2.71
C LEU A 33 -16.89 -19.28 -2.85
N ASP A 34 -16.89 -17.96 -2.65
CA ASP A 34 -18.05 -17.08 -2.87
C ASP A 34 -18.32 -16.80 -4.37
N GLY A 35 -17.45 -17.33 -5.25
CA GLY A 35 -17.55 -17.25 -6.70
C GLY A 35 -16.31 -17.86 -7.36
N GLU A 36 -16.42 -18.16 -8.65
CA GLU A 36 -15.27 -18.69 -9.40
C GLU A 36 -14.19 -17.61 -9.58
N PRO A 37 -12.90 -17.95 -9.38
CA PRO A 37 -11.80 -17.04 -9.65
C PRO A 37 -11.81 -16.58 -11.12
N GLN A 38 -11.83 -15.26 -11.32
CA GLN A 38 -11.71 -14.68 -12.66
C GLN A 38 -10.23 -14.51 -13.00
N ILE A 39 -9.70 -15.40 -13.85
CA ILE A 39 -8.32 -15.37 -14.31
C ILE A 39 -8.33 -15.28 -15.83
N GLY A 40 -7.77 -14.19 -16.35
CA GLY A 40 -7.71 -13.96 -17.78
C GLY A 40 -6.65 -12.94 -18.16
N ALA A 41 -6.44 -12.80 -19.46
CA ALA A 41 -5.54 -11.81 -20.02
C ALA A 41 -6.20 -11.16 -21.25
N GLY A 42 -5.95 -9.86 -21.43
CA GLY A 42 -6.51 -9.10 -22.54
C GLY A 42 -5.55 -8.04 -23.05
N PRO A 43 -5.78 -7.48 -24.25
CA PRO A 43 -4.90 -6.47 -24.82
C PRO A 43 -4.97 -5.18 -23.99
N ALA A 44 -3.83 -4.76 -23.44
CA ALA A 44 -3.70 -3.54 -22.63
C ALA A 44 -4.25 -2.27 -23.32
N ARG A 45 -4.20 -2.22 -24.66
CA ARG A 45 -4.77 -1.11 -25.46
C ARG A 45 -6.28 -0.92 -25.29
N ARG A 46 -7.01 -1.95 -24.87
CA ARG A 46 -8.47 -1.89 -24.61
C ARG A 46 -8.81 -1.79 -23.13
N TRP A 47 -7.82 -1.69 -22.25
CA TRP A 47 -8.05 -1.76 -20.81
C TRP A 47 -8.90 -0.59 -20.28
N TRP A 48 -8.83 0.55 -20.95
CA TRP A 48 -9.62 1.76 -20.65
C TRP A 48 -10.87 1.93 -21.53
N ASP A 49 -11.29 0.88 -22.26
CA ASP A 49 -12.51 0.93 -23.06
C ASP A 49 -13.75 0.73 -22.17
N LEU A 50 -14.45 1.84 -21.89
CA LEU A 50 -15.67 1.86 -21.07
C LEU A 50 -16.79 0.95 -21.58
N LYS A 51 -16.86 0.66 -22.89
CA LYS A 51 -17.92 -0.19 -23.44
C LYS A 51 -17.70 -1.67 -23.16
N SER A 52 -16.44 -2.08 -23.08
CA SER A 52 -16.07 -3.49 -22.96
C SER A 52 -15.52 -3.88 -21.59
N ASN A 53 -15.24 -2.91 -20.72
CA ASN A 53 -14.69 -3.14 -19.38
C ASN A 53 -15.72 -2.82 -18.26
N PRO A 54 -16.34 -3.83 -17.63
CA PRO A 54 -17.32 -3.62 -16.56
C PRO A 54 -16.72 -3.11 -15.24
N GLY A 55 -15.39 -3.13 -15.12
CA GLY A 55 -14.66 -2.59 -13.97
C GLY A 55 -14.56 -1.06 -13.98
N LEU A 56 -14.91 -0.40 -15.09
CA LEU A 56 -14.93 1.05 -15.20
C LEU A 56 -16.33 1.62 -14.95
N VAL A 57 -16.37 2.84 -14.42
CA VAL A 57 -17.58 3.64 -14.21
C VAL A 57 -17.50 4.84 -15.15
N PRO A 58 -18.50 5.04 -16.05
CA PRO A 58 -18.54 6.22 -16.90
C PRO A 58 -18.86 7.48 -16.08
N ASP A 59 -18.32 8.61 -16.51
CA ASP A 59 -18.58 9.90 -15.89
C ASP A 59 -20.06 10.30 -16.05
N PRO A 60 -20.83 10.43 -14.96
CA PRO A 60 -22.27 10.67 -15.01
C PRO A 60 -22.61 12.15 -15.25
N ARG A 61 -21.64 13.06 -15.29
CA ARG A 61 -21.90 14.49 -15.45
C ARG A 61 -22.48 14.79 -16.82
N ALA A 62 -23.48 15.67 -16.86
CA ALA A 62 -24.09 16.11 -18.12
C ALA A 62 -23.04 16.74 -19.05
N GLY A 63 -22.96 16.24 -20.28
CA GLY A 63 -21.99 16.71 -21.29
C GLY A 63 -20.56 16.15 -21.13
N ALA A 64 -20.32 15.24 -20.18
CA ALA A 64 -19.04 14.54 -20.10
C ALA A 64 -18.79 13.73 -21.38
N ALA A 65 -17.52 13.65 -21.80
CA ALA A 65 -17.15 12.88 -22.98
C ALA A 65 -17.38 11.38 -22.74
N ALA A 66 -17.82 10.65 -23.76
CA ALA A 66 -18.18 9.23 -23.63
C ALA A 66 -17.01 8.31 -23.24
N GLN A 67 -15.77 8.79 -23.37
CA GLN A 67 -14.55 8.11 -22.95
C GLN A 67 -14.10 8.46 -21.52
N HIS A 68 -14.78 9.39 -20.84
CA HIS A 68 -14.44 9.73 -19.46
C HIS A 68 -15.04 8.72 -18.48
N GLY A 69 -14.19 8.23 -17.59
CA GLY A 69 -14.57 7.31 -16.54
C GLY A 69 -13.36 6.97 -15.66
N TRP A 70 -13.61 6.19 -14.62
CA TRP A 70 -12.60 5.77 -13.65
C TRP A 70 -12.82 4.31 -13.28
N TRP A 71 -11.84 3.68 -12.64
CA TRP A 71 -12.04 2.35 -12.08
C TRP A 71 -13.01 2.40 -10.92
N ARG A 72 -13.93 1.44 -10.89
CA ARG A 72 -14.90 1.31 -9.80
C ARG A 72 -14.23 1.26 -8.42
N GLY A 73 -13.05 0.63 -8.33
CA GLY A 73 -12.27 0.54 -7.09
C GLY A 73 -11.71 1.88 -6.60
N ASP A 74 -11.45 2.81 -7.51
CA ASP A 74 -10.82 4.10 -7.20
C ASP A 74 -11.85 5.16 -6.77
N GLY A 75 -13.14 4.87 -6.92
CA GLY A 75 -14.23 5.84 -6.69
C GLY A 75 -14.27 6.40 -5.27
N ASP A 76 -13.83 5.62 -4.29
CA ASP A 76 -13.81 5.99 -2.87
C ASP A 76 -12.45 6.56 -2.41
N GLU A 77 -11.44 6.62 -3.30
CA GLU A 77 -10.10 7.10 -2.97
C GLU A 77 -9.98 8.63 -3.10
N ALA A 78 -10.72 9.22 -4.05
CA ALA A 78 -10.73 10.65 -4.26
C ALA A 78 -11.42 11.38 -3.09
N SER A 79 -10.75 12.38 -2.51
CA SER A 79 -11.22 13.14 -1.34
C SER A 79 -11.39 12.31 -0.06
N LEU A 80 -10.80 11.12 0.01
CA LEU A 80 -10.82 10.29 1.20
C LEU A 80 -10.20 11.04 2.38
N PHE A 81 -10.99 11.24 3.44
CA PHE A 81 -10.48 11.75 4.70
C PHE A 81 -9.99 10.58 5.55
N LEU A 82 -8.68 10.47 5.65
CA LEU A 82 -8.02 9.38 6.36
C LEU A 82 -8.24 9.52 7.88
N TYR A 83 -8.76 8.47 8.48
CA TYR A 83 -8.85 8.33 9.94
C TYR A 83 -7.55 7.74 10.49
N GLY A 84 -6.95 6.81 9.75
CA GLY A 84 -5.66 6.21 10.05
C GLY A 84 -5.16 5.42 8.85
N TYR A 85 -3.85 5.45 8.63
CA TYR A 85 -3.20 4.74 7.54
C TYR A 85 -1.89 4.19 8.08
N GLU A 86 -1.68 2.89 7.99
CA GLU A 86 -0.50 2.22 8.50
C GLU A 86 0.03 1.25 7.45
N SER A 87 1.34 1.22 7.26
CA SER A 87 1.95 0.19 6.42
C SER A 87 3.31 -0.26 6.89
N GLN A 88 3.69 -1.46 6.49
CA GLN A 88 4.97 -2.06 6.83
C GLN A 88 5.35 -3.07 5.75
N TRP A 89 6.62 -3.09 5.36
CA TRP A 89 7.16 -4.15 4.51
C TRP A 89 7.14 -5.48 5.26
N LEU A 90 6.76 -6.58 4.61
CA LEU A 90 6.86 -7.92 5.17
C LEU A 90 7.99 -8.69 4.46
N PRO A 91 9.07 -9.07 5.16
CA PRO A 91 10.19 -9.78 4.56
C PRO A 91 9.79 -11.20 4.14
N ALA A 92 10.35 -11.67 3.02
CA ALA A 92 10.08 -13.00 2.45
C ALA A 92 10.47 -14.15 3.39
N THR A 93 11.37 -13.90 4.35
CA THR A 93 11.70 -14.86 5.41
C THR A 93 10.49 -15.29 6.23
N LEU A 94 9.44 -14.46 6.30
CA LEU A 94 8.17 -14.82 6.97
C LEU A 94 7.41 -15.94 6.24
N LEU A 95 7.72 -16.21 4.97
CA LEU A 95 7.12 -17.29 4.18
C LEU A 95 7.79 -18.66 4.42
N GLU A 96 8.98 -18.66 5.03
CA GLU A 96 9.72 -19.87 5.37
C GLU A 96 8.94 -20.76 6.33
N PRO A 97 9.06 -22.10 6.25
CA PRO A 97 8.31 -23.02 7.10
C PRO A 97 8.42 -22.72 8.60
N ALA A 98 9.58 -22.25 9.05
CA ALA A 98 9.83 -21.92 10.45
C ALA A 98 9.05 -20.69 10.95
N GLN A 99 8.74 -19.73 10.07
CA GLN A 99 8.06 -18.47 10.43
C GLN A 99 6.60 -18.41 9.97
N ARG A 100 6.20 -19.25 9.01
CA ARG A 100 4.88 -19.22 8.38
C ARG A 100 3.72 -19.31 9.37
N GLY A 101 3.84 -20.14 10.40
CA GLY A 101 2.82 -20.26 11.45
C GLY A 101 2.63 -18.95 12.23
N GLN A 102 3.74 -18.26 12.54
CA GLN A 102 3.71 -16.97 13.22
C GLN A 102 3.10 -15.87 12.33
N LEU A 103 3.45 -15.85 11.04
CA LEU A 103 2.85 -14.94 10.06
C LEU A 103 1.33 -15.14 9.99
N ALA A 104 0.86 -16.38 9.84
CA ALA A 104 -0.55 -16.69 9.77
C ALA A 104 -1.30 -16.27 11.05
N ALA A 105 -0.76 -16.58 12.23
CA ALA A 105 -1.34 -16.20 13.51
C ALA A 105 -1.45 -14.66 13.65
N ALA A 106 -0.41 -13.93 13.24
CA ALA A 106 -0.42 -12.47 13.29
C ALA A 106 -1.41 -11.84 12.31
N LEU A 107 -1.54 -12.37 11.09
CA LEU A 107 -2.56 -11.92 10.14
C LEU A 107 -3.97 -12.13 10.70
N MET A 108 -4.25 -13.30 11.29
CA MET A 108 -5.52 -13.59 11.93
C MET A 108 -5.79 -12.69 13.14
N GLY A 109 -4.76 -12.43 13.95
CA GLY A 109 -4.85 -11.54 15.12
C GLY A 109 -5.10 -10.08 14.73
N ALA A 110 -4.40 -9.57 13.72
CA ALA A 110 -4.60 -8.23 13.20
C ALA A 110 -5.99 -8.05 12.57
N ALA A 111 -6.48 -9.08 11.86
CA ALA A 111 -7.81 -9.10 11.25
C ALA A 111 -8.96 -8.97 12.28
N GLN A 112 -8.73 -9.31 13.56
CA GLN A 112 -9.71 -9.08 14.63
C GLN A 112 -9.95 -7.59 14.91
N PHE A 113 -8.97 -6.73 14.60
CA PHE A 113 -9.07 -5.29 14.81
C PHE A 113 -9.55 -4.58 13.55
N HIS A 114 -8.95 -4.86 12.40
CA HIS A 114 -9.27 -4.21 11.13
C HIS A 114 -8.87 -5.07 9.94
N ALA A 115 -9.45 -4.82 8.77
CA ALA A 115 -9.04 -5.46 7.52
C ALA A 115 -7.56 -5.17 7.23
N VAL A 116 -6.81 -6.21 6.88
CA VAL A 116 -5.40 -6.16 6.50
C VAL A 116 -5.29 -6.47 5.01
N GLN A 117 -4.61 -5.58 4.27
CA GLN A 117 -4.34 -5.79 2.86
C GLN A 117 -2.87 -6.15 2.66
N LEU A 118 -2.61 -7.20 1.87
CA LEU A 118 -1.27 -7.59 1.45
C LEU A 118 -1.06 -7.20 0.00
N HIS A 119 -0.24 -6.19 -0.22
CA HIS A 119 0.11 -5.66 -1.55
C HIS A 119 1.39 -6.33 -2.03
N VAL A 120 1.23 -7.47 -2.70
CA VAL A 120 2.34 -8.31 -3.21
C VAL A 120 3.01 -7.74 -4.47
N ASN A 121 2.46 -6.68 -5.05
CA ASN A 121 3.00 -5.98 -6.21
C ASN A 121 3.96 -4.83 -5.83
N LYS A 122 4.17 -4.57 -4.53
CA LYS A 122 5.00 -3.46 -4.04
C LYS A 122 6.37 -3.91 -3.54
N GLY A 123 6.44 -5.09 -2.92
CA GLY A 123 7.71 -5.71 -2.53
C GLY A 123 8.40 -6.33 -3.75
N LEU A 124 9.73 -6.48 -3.71
CA LEU A 124 10.51 -7.00 -4.83
C LEU A 124 11.16 -8.37 -4.54
N ALA A 125 10.82 -9.02 -3.43
CA ALA A 125 11.28 -10.38 -3.18
C ALA A 125 10.79 -11.31 -4.30
N GLY A 126 11.71 -12.06 -4.89
CA GLY A 126 11.44 -12.93 -6.04
C GLY A 126 11.53 -12.25 -7.41
N ALA A 127 11.78 -10.93 -7.48
CA ALA A 127 12.13 -10.27 -8.73
C ALA A 127 13.50 -10.75 -9.26
N PRO A 128 13.78 -10.64 -10.58
CA PRO A 128 15.09 -10.95 -11.14
C PRO A 128 16.22 -10.20 -10.43
N GLU A 129 17.37 -10.84 -10.29
CA GLU A 129 18.51 -10.30 -9.53
C GLU A 129 18.91 -8.89 -9.98
N GLU A 130 19.01 -8.66 -11.29
CA GLU A 130 19.31 -7.34 -11.86
C GLU A 130 18.29 -6.26 -11.45
N VAL A 131 17.00 -6.59 -11.37
CA VAL A 131 15.96 -5.65 -10.93
C VAL A 131 16.22 -5.25 -9.48
N ASN A 132 16.54 -6.23 -8.64
CA ASN A 132 16.84 -6.04 -7.23
C ASN A 132 18.14 -5.28 -7.01
N GLU A 133 19.18 -5.52 -7.80
CA GLU A 133 20.42 -4.74 -7.79
C GLU A 133 20.18 -3.27 -8.12
N ARG A 134 19.43 -2.98 -9.19
CA ARG A 134 19.05 -1.60 -9.54
C ARG A 134 18.21 -0.95 -8.45
N ALA A 135 17.27 -1.68 -7.85
CA ALA A 135 16.44 -1.16 -6.76
C ALA A 135 17.27 -0.75 -5.54
N ARG A 136 18.34 -1.51 -5.19
CA ARG A 136 19.26 -1.14 -4.11
C ARG A 136 20.06 0.14 -4.37
N GLN A 137 20.17 0.57 -5.63
CA GLN A 137 20.83 1.82 -6.01
C GLN A 137 19.88 3.03 -5.96
N CYS A 138 18.57 2.81 -5.79
CA CYS A 138 17.58 3.87 -5.64
C CYS A 138 17.57 4.45 -4.22
N ALA A 139 16.84 5.56 -4.03
CA ALA A 139 16.75 6.27 -2.75
C ALA A 139 15.90 5.54 -1.69
N MET A 140 14.97 4.68 -2.11
CA MET A 140 14.03 3.98 -1.22
C MET A 140 14.76 3.06 -0.23
N ASN A 141 14.14 2.80 0.94
CA ASN A 141 14.64 1.81 1.89
C ASN A 141 14.98 0.48 1.20
N PRO A 142 16.23 -0.02 1.28
CA PRO A 142 16.65 -1.26 0.63
C PRO A 142 15.85 -2.50 1.03
N LYS A 143 15.17 -2.47 2.18
CA LYS A 143 14.31 -3.58 2.67
C LYS A 143 13.16 -3.94 1.73
N VAL A 144 12.77 -3.04 0.81
CA VAL A 144 11.80 -3.35 -0.24
C VAL A 144 12.20 -4.57 -1.09
N VAL A 145 13.52 -4.79 -1.24
CA VAL A 145 14.08 -5.88 -2.06
C VAL A 145 13.87 -7.25 -1.42
N ASP A 146 13.85 -7.29 -0.09
CA ASP A 146 13.65 -8.52 0.67
C ASP A 146 12.16 -8.72 1.01
N ALA A 147 11.29 -7.77 0.68
CA ALA A 147 9.87 -7.79 1.04
C ALA A 147 9.03 -8.54 0.00
N PHE A 148 8.19 -9.48 0.45
CA PHE A 148 7.22 -10.16 -0.43
C PHE A 148 5.89 -9.37 -0.57
N ALA A 149 5.62 -8.47 0.37
CA ALA A 149 4.42 -7.63 0.36
C ALA A 149 4.64 -6.32 1.13
N LEU A 150 3.90 -5.28 0.75
CA LEU A 150 3.56 -4.20 1.66
C LEU A 150 2.25 -4.55 2.35
N MET A 151 2.25 -4.65 3.67
CA MET A 151 1.03 -4.71 4.44
C MET A 151 0.47 -3.29 4.57
N ILE A 152 -0.81 -3.09 4.29
CA ILE A 152 -1.55 -1.85 4.55
C ILE A 152 -2.75 -2.15 5.45
N VAL A 153 -2.94 -1.31 6.46
CA VAL A 153 -4.16 -1.20 7.25
C VAL A 153 -4.58 0.25 7.24
N ALA A 154 -5.72 0.57 6.66
CA ALA A 154 -6.19 1.93 6.55
C ALA A 154 -7.69 2.02 6.74
N ALA A 155 -8.13 3.17 7.27
CA ALA A 155 -9.53 3.53 7.38
C ALA A 155 -9.68 5.02 7.01
N GLY A 156 -10.75 5.32 6.31
CA GLY A 156 -11.12 6.68 5.98
C GLY A 156 -12.60 6.76 5.65
N GLY A 157 -13.06 7.96 5.34
CA GLY A 157 -14.42 8.19 4.88
C GLY A 157 -14.61 9.57 4.26
N PRO A 158 -15.86 10.05 4.15
CA PRO A 158 -16.15 11.32 3.53
C PRO A 158 -15.45 12.47 4.26
N PRO A 159 -15.04 13.53 3.55
CA PRO A 159 -14.38 14.67 4.18
C PRO A 159 -15.32 15.47 5.09
N PRO A 160 -14.81 16.06 6.20
CA PRO A 160 -15.62 16.79 7.17
C PRO A 160 -15.87 18.26 6.76
N PHE A 161 -15.79 18.58 5.46
CA PHE A 161 -15.94 19.96 4.99
C PHE A 161 -17.41 20.35 4.84
N ALA A 162 -17.78 21.50 5.41
CA ALA A 162 -19.14 22.04 5.31
C ALA A 162 -19.47 22.42 3.85
N GLY A 163 -20.75 22.27 3.48
CA GLY A 163 -21.27 22.67 2.17
C GLY A 163 -21.13 21.63 1.06
N LEU A 164 -20.49 20.49 1.34
CA LEU A 164 -20.48 19.34 0.43
C LEU A 164 -21.81 18.57 0.50
N PRO A 165 -22.33 18.03 -0.62
CA PRO A 165 -23.57 17.25 -0.65
C PRO A 165 -23.35 15.80 -0.15
N ILE A 166 -22.65 15.66 0.98
CA ILE A 166 -22.29 14.39 1.60
C ILE A 166 -22.56 14.46 3.09
N THR A 167 -22.86 13.31 3.71
CA THR A 167 -22.99 13.22 5.16
C THR A 167 -21.61 13.36 5.81
N PRO A 168 -21.38 14.35 6.70
CA PRO A 168 -20.11 14.47 7.40
C PRO A 168 -19.78 13.23 8.24
N PRO A 169 -18.50 12.87 8.40
CA PRO A 169 -18.10 11.73 9.20
C PRO A 169 -18.31 11.99 10.70
N SER A 170 -18.58 10.93 11.46
CA SER A 170 -18.53 11.00 12.93
C SER A 170 -17.08 11.04 13.39
N VAL A 171 -16.66 12.13 14.04
CA VAL A 171 -15.30 12.27 14.58
C VAL A 171 -15.01 11.20 15.63
N THR A 172 -16.01 10.83 16.44
CA THR A 172 -15.91 9.73 17.40
C THR A 172 -15.64 8.40 16.69
N GLU A 173 -16.30 8.16 15.56
CA GLU A 173 -16.05 6.97 14.75
C GLU A 173 -14.66 6.99 14.13
N ALA A 174 -14.24 8.13 13.57
CA ALA A 174 -12.92 8.31 13.00
C ALA A 174 -11.83 7.96 14.03
N HIS A 175 -11.90 8.51 15.24
CA HIS A 175 -10.96 8.18 16.31
C HIS A 175 -11.01 6.70 16.74
N ARG A 176 -12.19 6.08 16.73
CA ARG A 176 -12.33 4.65 17.01
C ARG A 176 -11.64 3.79 15.95
N GLN A 177 -11.84 4.13 14.67
CA GLN A 177 -11.22 3.43 13.55
C GLN A 177 -9.70 3.63 13.53
N ALA A 178 -9.21 4.85 13.76
CA ALA A 178 -7.78 5.14 13.90
C ALA A 178 -7.11 4.23 14.93
N LYS A 179 -7.73 4.07 16.12
CA LYS A 179 -7.21 3.16 17.16
C LYS A 179 -7.22 1.70 16.73
N ARG A 180 -8.22 1.26 15.95
CA ARG A 180 -8.30 -0.11 15.43
C ARG A 180 -7.23 -0.37 14.37
N VAL A 181 -7.01 0.58 13.47
CA VAL A 181 -5.93 0.57 12.48
C VAL A 181 -4.58 0.43 13.17
N ALA A 182 -4.28 1.29 14.14
CA ALA A 182 -3.03 1.24 14.90
C ALA A 182 -2.82 -0.09 15.63
N ARG A 183 -3.89 -0.67 16.22
CA ARG A 183 -3.82 -1.99 16.88
C ARG A 183 -3.53 -3.12 15.90
N ALA A 184 -4.22 -3.18 14.76
CA ALA A 184 -3.96 -4.17 13.72
C ALA A 184 -2.52 -4.07 13.20
N ALA A 185 -2.07 -2.85 12.90
CA ALA A 185 -0.72 -2.62 12.39
C ALA A 185 0.36 -2.96 13.42
N ALA A 186 0.13 -2.71 14.72
CA ALA A 186 1.07 -3.06 15.78
C ALA A 186 1.33 -4.58 15.87
N VAL A 187 0.30 -5.41 15.70
CA VAL A 187 0.43 -6.88 15.68
C VAL A 187 1.39 -7.32 14.57
N LEU A 188 1.28 -6.71 13.39
CA LEU A 188 2.07 -7.10 12.23
C LEU A 188 3.47 -6.46 12.23
N ARG A 189 3.62 -5.23 12.73
CA ARG A 189 4.92 -4.62 12.98
C ARG A 189 5.79 -5.44 13.93
N ALA A 190 5.19 -6.12 14.91
CA ALA A 190 5.93 -6.98 15.83
C ALA A 190 6.63 -8.16 15.13
N LEU A 191 6.18 -8.58 13.94
CA LEU A 191 6.85 -9.60 13.14
C LEU A 191 8.16 -9.11 12.53
N ALA A 192 8.22 -7.84 12.15
CA ALA A 192 9.33 -7.28 11.39
C ALA A 192 9.51 -5.78 11.75
N PRO A 193 9.95 -5.46 12.99
CA PRO A 193 9.95 -4.08 13.48
C PRO A 193 10.86 -3.15 12.66
N GLN A 194 11.86 -3.69 11.99
CA GLN A 194 12.88 -2.96 11.22
C GLN A 194 12.73 -3.10 9.70
N SER A 195 11.61 -3.63 9.20
CA SER A 195 11.43 -3.80 7.75
C SER A 195 11.09 -2.50 7.02
N GLY A 196 10.72 -1.44 7.74
CA GLY A 196 10.36 -0.15 7.18
C GLY A 196 8.98 -0.14 6.52
N SER A 197 8.72 0.90 5.74
CA SER A 197 7.41 1.19 5.16
C SER A 197 7.57 1.94 3.82
N TYR A 198 6.48 2.04 3.06
CA TYR A 198 6.45 2.82 1.83
C TYR A 198 5.95 4.24 2.11
N LEU A 199 6.83 5.23 1.92
CA LEU A 199 6.61 6.66 2.20
C LEU A 199 5.22 7.17 1.80
N SER A 200 4.75 6.82 0.59
CA SER A 200 3.53 7.41 0.04
C SER A 200 2.24 6.88 0.68
N GLU A 201 2.31 5.76 1.38
CA GLU A 201 1.14 5.04 1.90
C GLU A 201 1.47 4.51 3.30
N THR A 202 1.59 5.41 4.26
CA THR A 202 2.09 5.10 5.61
C THR A 202 1.48 6.01 6.66
N ASP A 203 1.83 5.77 7.93
CA ASP A 203 1.39 6.59 9.04
C ASP A 203 2.03 7.98 8.99
N PHE A 204 1.16 8.98 8.87
CA PHE A 204 1.53 10.39 8.92
C PHE A 204 2.26 10.74 10.21
N PHE A 205 1.95 10.09 11.34
CA PHE A 205 2.52 10.39 12.65
C PHE A 205 3.72 9.52 13.03
N ARG A 206 4.24 8.73 12.08
CA ARG A 206 5.30 7.76 12.36
C ARG A 206 6.59 8.41 12.84
N GLY A 207 6.99 8.15 14.10
CA GLY A 207 8.16 8.79 14.71
C GLY A 207 9.52 8.31 14.20
N ASP A 208 9.61 7.10 13.65
CA ASP A 208 10.84 6.51 13.09
C ASP A 208 10.91 6.62 11.55
N TRP A 209 10.22 7.61 10.97
CA TRP A 209 10.07 7.81 9.52
C TRP A 209 11.40 7.77 8.73
N ARG A 210 12.50 8.29 9.30
CA ARG A 210 13.83 8.28 8.66
C ARG A 210 14.30 6.86 8.35
N GLU A 211 14.25 6.01 9.37
CA GLU A 211 14.62 4.61 9.25
C GLU A 211 13.59 3.86 8.40
N ALA A 212 12.30 4.12 8.62
CA ALA A 212 11.25 3.40 7.93
C ALA A 212 11.25 3.63 6.40
N PHE A 213 11.44 4.87 5.94
CA PHE A 213 11.28 5.23 4.53
C PHE A 213 12.59 5.15 3.74
N TRP A 214 13.71 5.43 4.41
CA TRP A 214 15.03 5.56 3.76
C TRP A 214 16.06 4.57 4.31
N GLY A 215 15.96 4.20 5.59
CA GLY A 215 16.89 3.29 6.26
C GLY A 215 18.34 3.78 6.14
N ALA A 216 19.25 2.87 5.79
CA ALA A 216 20.67 3.18 5.58
C ALA A 216 20.94 4.29 4.54
N ASN A 217 20.00 4.58 3.63
CA ASN A 217 20.17 5.63 2.63
C ASN A 217 20.01 7.04 3.21
N TYR A 218 19.44 7.19 4.40
CA TYR A 218 19.07 8.50 4.95
C TYR A 218 20.24 9.48 5.02
N ALA A 219 21.39 9.06 5.55
CA ALA A 219 22.55 9.93 5.73
C ALA A 219 23.07 10.49 4.39
N ARG A 220 23.13 9.65 3.35
CA ARG A 220 23.52 10.08 2.01
C ARG A 220 22.50 11.05 1.40
N LEU A 221 21.21 10.76 1.57
CA LEU A 221 20.15 11.63 1.06
C LEU A 221 20.16 12.99 1.78
N LYS A 222 20.39 13.02 3.10
CA LYS A 222 20.54 14.26 3.87
C LYS A 222 21.72 15.10 3.38
N ALA A 223 22.87 14.48 3.13
CA ALA A 223 24.03 15.19 2.56
C ALA A 223 23.72 15.79 1.17
N ILE A 224 22.94 15.10 0.35
CA ILE A 224 22.47 15.62 -0.94
C ILE A 224 21.50 16.80 -0.72
N LYS A 225 20.51 16.65 0.18
CA LYS A 225 19.57 17.71 0.54
C LYS A 225 20.31 18.98 0.99
N ASP A 226 21.28 18.85 1.88
CA ASP A 226 22.04 19.99 2.41
C ASP A 226 22.92 20.67 1.34
N ARG A 227 23.40 19.90 0.35
CA ARG A 227 24.19 20.45 -0.77
C ARG A 227 23.33 21.25 -1.74
N TYR A 228 22.13 20.76 -2.05
CA TYR A 228 21.30 21.31 -3.13
C TYR A 228 20.17 22.23 -2.63
N ASP A 229 19.78 22.12 -1.36
CA ASP A 229 18.78 22.97 -0.72
C ASP A 229 19.19 23.31 0.73
N PRO A 230 20.32 24.04 0.91
CA PRO A 230 20.86 24.36 2.24
C PRO A 230 19.93 25.24 3.09
N GLU A 231 19.14 26.08 2.40
CA GLU A 231 18.15 26.99 3.00
C GLU A 231 16.80 26.32 3.26
N GLY A 232 16.62 25.05 2.85
CA GLY A 232 15.41 24.26 3.09
C GLY A 232 14.15 24.83 2.43
N PHE A 233 14.28 25.42 1.24
CA PHE A 233 13.16 25.95 0.48
C PHE A 233 12.11 24.88 0.16
N PHE A 234 12.55 23.65 -0.09
CA PHE A 234 11.65 22.52 -0.36
C PHE A 234 11.38 21.71 0.92
N PHE A 235 10.33 22.05 1.64
CA PHE A 235 9.89 21.31 2.82
C PHE A 235 8.72 20.37 2.50
N VAL A 236 8.78 19.14 3.03
CA VAL A 236 7.64 18.22 3.11
C VAL A 236 7.68 17.49 4.45
N HIS A 237 6.50 17.20 5.01
CA HIS A 237 6.38 16.43 6.24
C HIS A 237 7.05 15.05 6.09
N HIS A 238 7.93 14.70 7.02
CA HIS A 238 8.75 13.48 6.99
C HIS A 238 9.61 13.30 5.71
N GLY A 239 9.92 14.42 5.03
CA GLY A 239 10.90 14.47 3.97
C GLY A 239 12.33 14.41 4.49
N VAL A 240 13.28 14.08 3.62
CA VAL A 240 14.71 14.14 3.98
C VAL A 240 15.08 15.54 4.45
N GLY A 241 15.57 15.65 5.67
CA GLY A 241 15.94 16.92 6.31
C GLY A 241 14.78 17.69 6.94
N SER A 242 13.56 17.15 6.99
CA SER A 242 12.43 17.84 7.62
C SER A 242 12.58 18.01 9.13
N GLU A 243 13.42 17.21 9.80
CA GLU A 243 13.71 17.35 11.23
C GLU A 243 14.48 18.63 11.59
N ASP A 244 15.07 19.30 10.59
CA ASP A 244 15.75 20.58 10.76
C ASP A 244 14.77 21.75 10.84
N TRP A 245 13.47 21.51 10.69
CA TRP A 245 12.41 22.51 10.61
C TRP A 245 11.27 22.25 11.59
N SER A 246 10.50 23.28 11.90
CA SER A 246 9.22 23.17 12.61
C SER A 246 8.22 22.34 11.81
N ALA A 247 7.18 21.83 12.48
CA ALA A 247 6.18 20.97 11.85
C ALA A 247 5.42 21.63 10.69
N ASP A 248 5.30 22.97 10.70
CA ASP A 248 4.73 23.78 9.62
C ASP A 248 5.75 24.14 8.52
N GLY A 249 7.02 23.80 8.70
CA GLY A 249 8.10 24.04 7.74
C GLY A 249 8.60 25.48 7.66
N PHE A 250 8.12 26.40 8.51
CA PHE A 250 8.44 27.82 8.38
C PHE A 250 9.62 28.29 9.24
N THR A 251 10.05 27.51 10.23
CA THR A 251 11.10 27.90 11.18
C THR A 251 12.19 26.84 11.24
N PRO A 252 13.48 27.17 11.02
CA PRO A 252 14.58 26.27 11.30
C PRO A 252 14.64 25.93 12.80
N VAL A 253 14.78 24.65 13.15
CA VAL A 253 15.01 24.17 14.53
C VAL A 253 16.44 23.66 14.75
N ARG A 254 17.33 23.90 13.78
CA ARG A 254 18.76 23.60 13.89
C ARG A 254 19.33 24.31 15.13
N SER A 255 20.14 23.58 15.90
CA SER A 255 20.99 24.15 16.96
C SER A 255 22.25 24.75 16.37
#